data_AF-A0A191XX76-F1
#
_entry.id   AF-A0A191XX76-F1
#
_cell.length_a   1.000
_cell.length_b   1.000
_cell.length_c   1.000
_cell.angle_alpha   90.00
_cell.angle_beta   90.00
_cell.angle_gamma   90.00
#
_symmetry.space_group_name_H-M   'P 1'
#
loop_
_entity.id
_entity.type
_entity.pdbx_description
1 polymer ?
#
loop_
_entity_poly.entity_id
_entity_poly.type
_entity_poly.pdbx_seq_one_letter_code
_entity_poly.pdbx_strand_id
1 'polypeptide(L)'
;AGAGDDEHRGEKKIKISARVSSGRIGFRTRSEVEILDDGFKWRKYGKKAVKNSPNPRNYYRCSAEGCGVKKRVERDRDDPRYVVTTYDGVHNHATPGAAAQYYCYSPPRSSPPAAYSAAGLLQF
;
A
#
# COMPACT_ATOMS: atom_id res chain seq x y z
N ALA A 1 47.40 -10.62 34.28
CA ALA A 1 47.30 -9.85 33.03
C ALA A 1 45.90 -10.08 32.47
N GLY A 2 45.12 -9.00 32.34
CA GLY A 2 43.66 -9.04 32.13
C GLY A 2 43.24 -9.42 30.71
N ALA A 3 42.02 -9.95 30.63
CA ALA A 3 41.30 -10.39 29.44
C ALA A 3 40.56 -9.24 28.72
N GLY A 4 40.17 -9.49 27.47
CA GLY A 4 39.03 -8.82 26.81
C GLY A 4 39.37 -8.05 25.54
N ASP A 5 39.36 -8.73 24.39
CA ASP A 5 39.24 -8.10 23.08
C ASP A 5 37.78 -7.64 22.85
N ASP A 6 37.59 -6.33 22.88
CA ASP A 6 36.31 -5.63 22.85
C ASP A 6 35.77 -5.50 21.40
N GLU A 7 34.66 -6.19 21.13
CA GLU A 7 33.93 -6.24 19.86
C GLU A 7 33.27 -4.89 19.52
N HIS A 8 33.95 -4.05 18.73
CA HIS A 8 33.34 -2.84 18.17
C HIS A 8 32.49 -3.16 16.92
N ARG A 9 31.28 -3.67 17.14
CA ARG A 9 30.22 -3.81 16.13
C ARG A 9 29.70 -2.43 15.73
N GLY A 10 30.33 -1.84 14.71
CA GLY A 10 29.97 -0.52 14.18
C GLY A 10 28.49 -0.37 13.83
N GLU A 11 27.77 0.39 14.65
CA GLU A 11 26.42 0.88 14.36
C GLU A 11 26.51 1.89 13.21
N LYS A 12 26.24 1.41 11.99
CA LYS A 12 26.17 2.28 10.81
C LYS A 12 24.94 3.18 10.94
N LYS A 13 25.15 4.38 11.49
CA LYS A 13 24.22 5.52 11.53
C LYS A 13 23.55 5.66 10.16
N ILE A 14 22.27 5.30 10.08
CA ILE A 14 21.46 5.44 8.88
C ILE A 14 21.29 6.93 8.62
N LYS A 15 22.13 7.49 7.75
CA LYS A 15 22.01 8.84 7.22
C LYS A 15 20.78 8.87 6.32
N ILE A 16 19.64 9.26 6.88
CA ILE A 16 18.43 9.61 6.11
C ILE A 16 18.76 10.91 5.36
N SER A 17 19.50 10.80 4.26
CA SER A 17 19.69 11.90 3.33
C SER A 17 18.39 12.05 2.55
N ALA A 18 17.46 12.80 3.15
CA ALA A 18 16.26 13.26 2.48
C ALA A 18 16.67 14.17 1.32
N ARG A 19 16.93 13.57 0.15
CA ARG A 19 16.97 14.29 -1.13
C ARG A 19 15.54 14.67 -1.46
N VAL A 20 15.07 15.76 -0.85
CA VAL A 20 13.82 16.45 -1.19
C VAL A 20 14.00 17.08 -2.57
N SER A 21 13.87 16.28 -3.64
CA SER A 21 14.01 16.79 -5.01
C SER A 21 13.00 16.22 -5.99
N SER A 22 12.11 15.33 -5.57
CA SER A 22 10.95 14.88 -6.36
C SER A 22 9.97 14.26 -5.35
N GLY A 23 8.66 14.24 -5.60
CA GLY A 23 7.63 13.60 -4.75
C GLY A 23 7.76 12.07 -4.64
N ARG A 24 8.98 11.58 -4.44
CA ARG A 24 9.39 10.20 -4.41
C ARG A 24 9.79 9.83 -3.00
N ILE A 25 9.00 8.97 -2.37
CA ILE A 25 9.15 8.57 -0.97
C ILE A 25 9.59 7.11 -0.95
N GLY A 26 10.73 6.84 -0.30
CA GLY A 26 11.25 5.49 -0.12
C GLY A 26 11.40 5.16 1.36
N PHE A 27 10.95 3.99 1.77
CA PHE A 27 11.09 3.50 3.13
C PHE A 27 11.49 2.02 3.15
N ARG A 28 12.12 1.63 4.26
CA ARG A 28 12.59 0.28 4.55
C ARG A 28 11.77 -0.26 5.71
N THR A 29 11.07 -1.38 5.49
CA THR A 29 10.18 -2.00 6.49
C THR A 29 10.60 -3.43 6.73
N ARG A 30 10.63 -3.87 8.00
CA ARG A 30 10.83 -5.28 8.33
C ARG A 30 9.55 -6.05 7.99
N SER A 31 9.63 -7.01 7.07
CA SER A 31 8.47 -7.76 6.57
C SER A 31 8.91 -9.09 5.95
N GLU A 32 8.15 -10.15 6.21
CA GLU A 32 8.31 -11.44 5.55
C GLU A 32 7.69 -11.44 4.14
N VAL A 33 6.66 -10.63 3.93
CA VAL A 33 6.01 -10.48 2.62
C VAL A 33 6.69 -9.38 1.80
N GLU A 34 6.91 -9.63 0.51
CA GLU A 34 7.46 -8.61 -0.40
C GLU A 34 6.46 -7.49 -0.67
N ILE A 35 5.18 -7.82 -0.83
CA ILE A 35 4.14 -6.86 -1.17
C ILE A 35 3.31 -6.56 0.07
N LEU A 36 3.45 -5.33 0.56
CA LEU A 36 2.62 -4.80 1.65
C LEU A 36 1.27 -4.33 1.09
N ASP A 37 0.21 -4.59 1.86
CA ASP A 37 -1.09 -3.99 1.62
C ASP A 37 -1.07 -2.54 2.14
N ASP A 38 -1.19 -1.59 1.22
CA ASP A 38 -1.24 -0.15 1.48
C ASP A 38 -2.63 0.43 1.18
N GLY A 39 -3.61 -0.44 0.91
CA GLY A 39 -4.98 -0.09 0.54
C GLY A 39 -5.15 0.35 -0.92
N PHE A 40 -4.07 0.69 -1.64
CA PHE A 40 -4.16 1.06 -3.05
C PHE A 40 -4.16 -0.15 -3.97
N LYS A 41 -4.85 -0.04 -5.11
CA LYS A 41 -4.85 -1.09 -6.13
C LYS A 41 -3.65 -0.92 -7.06
N TRP A 42 -2.80 -1.93 -7.14
CA TRP A 42 -1.58 -1.92 -7.94
C TRP A 42 -1.62 -2.96 -9.06
N ARG A 43 -1.12 -2.61 -10.25
CA ARG A 43 -0.87 -3.54 -11.35
C ARG A 43 0.62 -3.64 -11.62
N LYS A 44 1.14 -4.87 -11.66
CA LYS A 44 2.54 -5.12 -12.01
C LYS A 44 2.74 -4.84 -13.50
N TYR A 45 3.75 -4.03 -13.82
CA TYR A 45 4.11 -3.75 -15.22
C TYR A 45 5.52 -4.24 -15.58
N GLY A 46 6.33 -4.59 -14.58
CA GLY A 46 7.68 -5.06 -14.84
C GLY A 46 8.32 -5.77 -13.66
N LYS A 47 9.35 -6.54 -13.98
CA LYS A 47 10.28 -7.18 -13.05
C LYS A 47 11.68 -7.04 -13.64
N LYS A 48 12.65 -6.59 -12.85
CA LYS A 48 14.05 -6.45 -13.29
C LYS A 48 14.96 -7.19 -12.32
N ALA A 49 15.90 -7.97 -12.85
CA ALA A 49 17.00 -8.51 -12.04
C ALA A 49 17.85 -7.36 -11.49
N VAL A 50 18.30 -7.47 -10.25
CA VAL A 50 19.12 -6.46 -9.60
C VAL A 50 20.57 -6.96 -9.59
N LYS A 51 21.49 -6.13 -10.09
CA LYS A 51 22.91 -6.48 -10.09
C LYS A 51 23.36 -6.70 -8.64
N ASN A 52 24.02 -7.82 -8.38
CA ASN A 52 24.53 -8.21 -7.06
C ASN A 52 23.47 -8.46 -5.98
N SER A 53 22.20 -8.67 -6.34
CA SER A 53 21.16 -9.11 -5.40
C SER A 53 20.49 -10.37 -5.93
N PRO A 54 20.27 -11.40 -5.09
CA PRO A 54 19.48 -12.56 -5.48
C PRO A 54 18.00 -12.22 -5.66
N ASN A 55 17.56 -11.06 -5.13
CA ASN A 55 16.17 -10.65 -5.13
C ASN A 55 15.85 -9.75 -6.34
N PRO A 56 14.79 -10.04 -7.11
CA PRO A 56 14.36 -9.19 -8.20
C PRO A 56 13.70 -7.91 -7.70
N ARG A 57 13.77 -6.84 -8.51
CA ARG A 57 13.02 -5.61 -8.29
C ARG A 57 11.71 -5.66 -9.06
N ASN A 58 10.60 -5.52 -8.35
CA ASN A 58 9.26 -5.49 -8.91
C ASN A 58 8.78 -4.04 -9.11
N TYR A 59 8.08 -3.80 -10.22
CA TYR A 59 7.56 -2.48 -10.56
C TYR A 59 6.05 -2.52 -10.77
N TYR A 60 5.36 -1.57 -10.14
CA TYR A 60 3.92 -1.46 -10.13
C TYR A 60 3.47 -0.06 -10.48
N ARG A 61 2.30 0.04 -11.11
CA ARG A 61 1.58 1.29 -11.35
C ARG A 61 0.23 1.25 -10.65
N CYS A 62 -0.26 2.41 -10.23
CA CYS A 62 -1.60 2.50 -9.68
C CYS A 62 -2.63 2.05 -10.74
N SER A 63 -3.70 1.43 -10.26
CA SER A 63 -4.76 0.89 -11.10
C SER A 63 -5.92 1.85 -11.33
N ALA A 64 -6.01 2.92 -10.55
CA ALA A 64 -7.04 3.94 -10.73
C ALA A 64 -6.82 4.70 -12.04
N GLU A 65 -7.93 5.05 -12.68
CA GLU A 65 -7.91 5.80 -13.94
C GLU A 65 -7.30 7.19 -13.73
N GLY A 66 -6.46 7.63 -14.66
CA GLY A 66 -5.76 8.92 -14.56
C GLY A 66 -4.70 9.01 -13.45
N CYS A 67 -4.44 7.95 -12.68
CA CYS A 67 -3.47 7.99 -11.58
C CYS A 67 -2.06 7.63 -12.07
N GLY A 68 -1.13 8.58 -11.94
CA GLY A 68 0.26 8.44 -12.41
C GLY A 68 1.22 7.76 -11.42
N VAL A 69 0.76 7.37 -10.23
CA VAL A 69 1.64 6.87 -9.16
C VAL A 69 2.28 5.54 -9.53
N LYS A 70 3.58 5.43 -9.28
CA LYS A 70 4.36 4.21 -9.47
C LYS A 70 4.97 3.78 -8.15
N LYS A 71 5.08 2.46 -7.91
CA LYS A 71 5.86 1.92 -6.81
C LYS A 71 6.87 0.87 -7.25
N ARG A 72 8.04 0.89 -6.60
CA ARG A 72 9.12 -0.07 -6.75
C ARG A 72 9.25 -0.84 -5.45
N VAL A 73 9.40 -2.15 -5.54
CA VAL A 73 9.54 -3.03 -4.39
C VAL A 73 10.74 -3.94 -4.61
N GLU A 74 11.62 -4.00 -3.62
CA GLU A 74 12.76 -4.91 -3.59
C GLU A 74 13.03 -5.40 -2.16
N ARG A 75 13.43 -6.66 -2.01
CA ARG A 75 14.06 -7.12 -0.77
C ARG A 75 15.42 -6.48 -0.64
N ASP A 76 15.74 -6.03 0.56
CA ASP A 76 17.04 -5.47 0.91
C ASP A 76 18.14 -6.51 0.60
N ARG A 77 19.27 -6.02 0.08
CA ARG A 77 20.38 -6.87 -0.35
C ARG A 77 21.12 -7.47 0.84
N ASP A 78 21.28 -6.68 1.89
CA ASP A 78 22.13 -7.01 3.03
C ASP A 78 21.34 -7.76 4.11
N ASP A 79 20.06 -7.43 4.29
CA ASP A 79 19.18 -8.12 5.24
C ASP A 79 17.82 -8.48 4.61
N PRO A 80 17.61 -9.75 4.22
CA PRO A 80 16.39 -10.17 3.54
C PRO A 80 15.13 -10.04 4.40
N ARG A 81 15.23 -9.74 5.70
CA ARG A 81 14.06 -9.45 6.55
C ARG A 81 13.45 -8.09 6.26
N TYR A 82 14.13 -7.24 5.50
CA TYR A 82 13.66 -5.91 5.14
C TYR A 82 13.23 -5.83 3.67
N VAL A 83 12.16 -5.08 3.44
CA VAL A 83 11.64 -4.72 2.13
C VAL A 83 11.77 -3.22 1.97
N VAL A 84 12.37 -2.81 0.85
CA VAL A 84 12.46 -1.41 0.44
C VAL A 84 11.34 -1.14 -0.56
N THR A 85 10.44 -0.22 -0.17
CA THR A 85 9.37 0.25 -1.05
C THR A 85 9.63 1.71 -1.41
N THR A 86 9.56 2.05 -2.69
CA THR A 86 9.64 3.44 -3.16
C THR A 86 8.42 3.80 -3.99
N TYR A 87 7.70 4.83 -3.56
CA TYR A 87 6.59 5.45 -4.29
C TYR A 87 7.10 6.67 -5.05
N ASP A 88 6.51 6.93 -6.21
CA ASP A 88 6.78 8.08 -7.06
C ASP A 88 5.45 8.70 -7.51
N GLY A 89 5.22 9.95 -7.11
CA GLY A 89 3.99 10.69 -7.35
C GLY A 89 3.01 10.68 -6.18
N VAL A 90 1.90 11.39 -6.36
CA VAL A 90 0.81 11.52 -5.38
C VAL A 90 -0.48 10.98 -5.99
N HIS A 91 -1.24 10.23 -5.21
CA HIS A 91 -2.54 9.71 -5.66
C HIS A 91 -3.55 10.85 -5.79
N ASN A 92 -4.31 10.84 -6.89
CA ASN A 92 -5.39 11.80 -7.17
C ASN A 92 -6.79 11.20 -6.88
N HIS A 93 -6.85 10.16 -6.06
CA HIS A 93 -8.07 9.46 -5.73
C HIS A 93 -8.00 8.90 -4.30
N ALA A 94 -9.16 8.67 -3.71
CA ALA A 94 -9.24 7.98 -2.42
C ALA A 94 -8.83 6.51 -2.55
N THR A 95 -8.36 5.94 -1.44
CA THR A 95 -8.09 4.52 -1.32
C THR A 95 -9.38 3.73 -1.64
N PRO A 96 -9.35 2.73 -2.55
CA PRO A 96 -10.54 1.97 -2.97
C PRO A 96 -11.39 1.40 -1.83
N GLY A 97 -10.79 1.09 -0.67
CA GLY A 97 -11.50 0.64 0.52
C GLY A 97 -12.24 1.74 1.29
N ALA A 98 -11.77 2.99 1.24
CA ALA A 98 -12.37 4.10 1.98
C ALA A 98 -13.77 4.46 1.45
N ALA A 99 -13.98 4.36 0.13
CA ALA A 99 -15.29 4.60 -0.48
C ALA A 99 -16.27 3.44 -0.21
N ALA A 100 -15.78 2.18 -0.22
CA ALA A 100 -16.62 1.01 0.03
C ALA A 100 -17.07 0.89 1.50
N GLN A 101 -16.25 1.34 2.46
CA GLN A 101 -16.64 1.37 3.87
C GLN A 101 -17.83 2.31 4.13
N TYR A 102 -17.97 3.39 3.36
CA TYR A 102 -19.11 4.31 3.50
C TYR A 102 -20.45 3.68 3.06
N TYR A 103 -20.42 2.79 2.05
CA TYR A 103 -21.62 2.12 1.55
C TYR A 103 -21.99 0.84 2.32
N CYS A 104 -21.04 0.21 3.03
CA CYS A 104 -21.35 -0.98 3.84
C CYS A 104 -21.76 -0.68 5.29
N TYR A 105 -21.43 0.51 5.81
CA TYR A 105 -21.91 0.98 7.14
C TYR A 105 -23.19 1.82 7.06
N SER A 106 -23.71 2.03 5.86
CA SER A 106 -25.07 2.55 5.70
C SER A 106 -26.05 1.39 5.92
N PRO A 107 -26.86 1.37 7.00
CA PRO A 107 -27.95 0.41 7.11
C PRO A 107 -28.84 0.56 5.88
N PRO A 108 -29.45 -0.53 5.36
CA PRO A 108 -30.37 -0.41 4.25
C PRO A 108 -31.44 0.61 4.63
N ARG A 109 -31.53 1.70 3.86
CA ARG A 109 -32.67 2.62 3.93
C ARG A 109 -33.88 1.74 3.68
N SER A 110 -34.66 1.53 4.74
CA SER A 110 -35.96 0.88 4.69
C SER A 110 -36.75 1.45 3.52
N SER A 111 -36.94 0.65 2.47
CA SER A 111 -37.93 0.92 1.45
C SER A 111 -39.26 1.19 2.16
N PRO A 112 -39.99 2.30 1.88
CA PRO A 112 -41.34 2.41 2.39
C PRO A 112 -42.16 1.25 1.80
N PRO A 113 -43.05 0.60 2.57
CA PRO A 113 -43.95 -0.37 1.99
C PRO A 113 -44.78 0.34 0.93
N ALA A 114 -44.83 -0.23 -0.27
CA ALA A 114 -45.80 0.17 -1.28
C ALA A 114 -47.18 0.09 -0.63
N ALA A 115 -47.85 1.24 -0.48
CA ALA A 115 -49.22 1.28 -0.03
C ALA A 115 -50.06 0.53 -1.07
N TYR A 116 -50.45 -0.70 -0.74
CA TYR A 116 -51.54 -1.35 -1.43
C TYR A 116 -52.78 -0.50 -1.15
N SER A 117 -53.40 0.06 -2.18
CA SER A 117 -54.69 0.72 -2.05
C SER A 117 -55.76 -0.34 -2.29
N ALA A 118 -56.18 -1.02 -1.23
CA ALA A 118 -57.39 -1.84 -1.26
C ALA A 118 -58.56 -0.98 -0.75
N ALA A 119 -59.30 -0.39 -1.68
CA ALA A 119 -60.63 0.17 -1.41
C ALA A 119 -61.65 -0.68 -2.16
N GLY A 120 -62.19 -1.68 -1.47
CA GLY A 120 -63.30 -2.51 -1.93
C GLY A 120 -64.46 -2.46 -0.94
N LEU A 121 -65.58 -1.92 -1.43
CA LEU A 121 -66.99 -2.15 -1.05
C LEU A 121 -67.49 -1.80 0.37
N LEU A 122 -68.58 -1.03 0.44
CA LEU A 122 -69.94 -1.59 0.61
C LEU A 122 -71.08 -0.56 0.40
N GLN A 123 -72.19 -1.10 -0.09
CA GLN A 123 -73.60 -0.67 -0.19
C GLN A 123 -74.08 0.60 0.55
N PHE A 124 -74.94 1.37 -0.15
CA PHE A 124 -76.39 1.45 0.14
C PHE A 124 -77.19 1.33 -1.15
#